data_AF-A0A6P5Z753-F1
#
_entry.id   AF-A0A6P5Z753-F1
#
_cell.length_a   1.000
_cell.length_b   1.000
_cell.length_c   1.000
_cell.angle_alpha   90.00
_cell.angle_beta   90.00
_cell.angle_gamma   90.00
#
_symmetry.space_group_name_H-M   'P 1'
#
loop_
_entity.id
_entity.type
_entity.pdbx_description
1 polymer ?
#
loop_
_entity_poly.entity_id
_entity_poly.type
_entity_poly.pdbx_seq_one_letter_code
_entity_poly.pdbx_strand_id
1 'polypeptide(L)'
;MRKGIIKSSKLVLAAMLLFMVLQFQAIHARVRHSQPTTYIVGDEEGWDMIYDMESWTQGKPFHAGDLLVFKYDDQRFNVAVVNQEGHDSCTLNDGAKVFDSGNTNISLVFGANYFIDSAPEICAAGMKMAINATAPPPSF
;
A
#
# COMPACT_ATOMS: atom_id res chain seq x y z
N MET A 1 10.10 59.38 35.44
CA MET A 1 9.06 58.57 34.76
C MET A 1 9.72 57.65 33.72
N ARG A 2 9.14 56.47 33.45
CA ARG A 2 9.48 55.47 32.39
C ARG A 2 10.50 54.35 32.72
N LYS A 3 10.17 53.46 33.67
CA LYS A 3 10.76 52.09 33.79
C LYS A 3 9.78 50.96 33.41
N GLY A 4 8.53 51.27 33.05
CA GLY A 4 7.45 50.28 32.88
C GLY A 4 7.33 49.60 31.52
N ILE A 5 7.96 50.13 30.46
CA ILE A 5 7.69 49.68 29.07
C ILE A 5 8.64 48.55 28.61
N ILE A 6 9.84 48.45 29.20
CA ILE A 6 10.88 47.50 28.74
C ILE A 6 10.67 46.08 29.32
N LYS A 7 10.08 45.96 30.52
CA LYS A 7 9.79 44.64 31.15
C LYS A 7 8.63 43.91 30.48
N SER A 8 7.62 44.62 29.98
CA SER A 8 6.48 43.98 29.31
C SER A 8 6.89 43.35 27.98
N SER A 9 7.80 43.98 27.23
CA SER A 9 8.29 43.46 25.95
C SER A 9 8.97 42.08 26.08
N LYS A 10 9.85 41.89 27.07
CA LYS A 10 10.52 40.60 27.30
C LYS A 10 9.55 39.51 27.75
N LEU A 11 8.57 39.85 28.58
CA LEU A 11 7.53 38.92 29.02
C LEU A 11 6.63 38.51 27.85
N VAL A 12 6.28 39.45 26.98
CA VAL A 12 5.50 39.21 25.76
C VAL A 12 6.28 38.34 24.77
N LEU A 13 7.57 38.59 24.56
CA LEU A 13 8.45 37.75 23.73
C LEU A 13 8.57 36.32 24.28
N ALA A 14 8.78 36.16 25.59
CA ALA A 14 8.86 34.84 26.23
C ALA A 14 7.53 34.08 26.13
N ALA A 15 6.39 34.76 26.32
CA ALA A 15 5.07 34.17 26.13
C ALA A 15 4.82 33.77 24.66
N MET A 16 5.19 34.61 23.70
CA MET A 16 5.06 34.28 22.26
C MET A 16 5.92 33.07 21.86
N LEU A 17 7.16 32.99 22.36
CA LEU A 17 8.04 31.83 22.14
C LEU A 17 7.47 30.57 22.77
N LEU A 18 6.96 30.64 24.00
CA LEU A 18 6.33 29.50 24.67
C LEU A 18 5.09 29.02 23.91
N PHE A 19 4.24 29.94 23.44
CA PHE A 19 3.09 29.60 22.59
C PHE A 19 3.54 28.97 21.28
N MET A 20 4.55 29.51 20.57
CA MET A 20 5.09 28.89 19.36
C MET A 20 5.62 27.47 19.60
N VAL A 21 6.35 27.24 20.69
CA VAL A 21 6.84 25.91 21.06
C VAL A 21 5.67 24.96 21.34
N LEU A 22 4.64 25.40 22.08
CA LEU A 22 3.46 24.58 22.35
C LEU A 22 2.66 24.26 21.08
N GLN A 23 2.53 25.20 20.15
CA GLN A 23 1.92 24.94 18.84
C GLN A 23 2.76 23.94 18.02
N PHE A 24 4.08 24.08 18.02
CA PHE A 24 4.98 23.19 17.29
C PHE A 24 4.93 21.75 17.83
N GLN A 25 4.93 21.57 19.16
CA GLN A 25 4.75 20.26 19.80
C GLN A 25 3.37 19.64 19.50
N ALA A 26 2.31 20.45 19.46
CA ALA A 26 0.97 20.00 19.10
C ALA A 26 0.85 19.59 17.61
N ILE A 27 1.66 20.19 16.72
CA ILE A 27 1.74 19.83 15.30
C ILE A 27 2.50 18.50 15.12
N HIS A 28 3.62 18.28 15.83
CA HIS A 28 4.35 17.01 15.74
C HIS A 28 3.62 15.80 16.33
N ALA A 29 2.74 16.01 17.33
CA ALA A 29 1.86 14.97 17.85
C ALA A 29 0.75 14.55 16.86
N ARG A 30 0.57 15.32 15.78
CA ARG A 30 -0.37 15.12 14.67
C ARG A 30 0.38 14.74 13.40
N VAL A 31 1.30 13.78 13.49
CA VAL A 31 1.85 13.12 12.31
C VAL A 31 1.84 11.62 12.59
N ARG A 32 0.70 10.98 12.32
CA ARG A 32 0.57 9.54 12.22
C ARG A 32 1.04 9.12 10.86
N HIS A 33 2.26 8.60 10.76
CA HIS A 33 2.69 7.85 9.58
C HIS A 33 1.67 6.73 9.31
N SER A 34 0.95 6.79 8.19
CA SER A 34 0.14 5.66 7.71
C SER A 34 1.13 4.53 7.42
N GLN A 35 1.07 3.47 8.22
CA GLN A 35 1.87 2.28 7.96
C GLN A 35 1.26 1.54 6.76
N PRO A 36 2.08 0.90 5.91
CA PRO A 36 1.59 0.02 4.87
C PRO A 36 0.64 -1.04 5.43
N THR A 37 -0.49 -1.23 4.77
CA THR A 37 -1.43 -2.32 5.08
C THR A 37 -0.91 -3.60 4.46
N THR A 38 -1.04 -4.72 5.18
CA THR A 38 -0.75 -6.05 4.64
C THR A 38 -2.05 -6.77 4.32
N TYR A 39 -2.19 -7.25 3.09
CA TYR A 39 -3.32 -8.04 2.61
C TYR A 39 -2.87 -9.47 2.33
N ILE A 40 -3.55 -10.44 2.92
CA ILE A 40 -3.40 -11.84 2.52
C ILE A 40 -4.32 -12.06 1.32
N VAL A 41 -3.73 -12.32 0.16
CA VAL A 41 -4.49 -12.48 -1.09
C VAL A 41 -5.38 -13.72 -0.96
N GLY A 42 -6.68 -13.58 -1.23
CA GLY A 42 -7.67 -14.64 -1.04
C GLY A 42 -8.01 -14.98 0.42
N ASP A 43 -7.61 -14.14 1.38
CA ASP A 43 -7.89 -14.28 2.80
C ASP A 43 -7.46 -15.64 3.38
N GLU A 44 -8.39 -16.49 3.83
CA GLU A 44 -8.06 -17.80 4.41
C GLU A 44 -7.67 -18.86 3.37
N GLU A 45 -8.17 -18.73 2.14
CA GLU A 45 -7.94 -19.71 1.07
C GLU A 45 -6.63 -19.46 0.30
N GLY A 46 -6.11 -18.23 0.37
CA GLY A 46 -4.89 -17.87 -0.34
C GLY A 46 -5.09 -17.63 -1.84
N TRP A 47 -3.98 -17.65 -2.57
CA TRP A 47 -3.96 -17.59 -4.03
C TRP A 47 -4.31 -18.98 -4.58
N ASP A 48 -5.61 -19.25 -4.69
CA ASP A 48 -6.20 -20.49 -5.19
C ASP A 48 -7.41 -20.18 -6.11
N MET A 49 -7.77 -21.12 -6.96
CA MET A 49 -8.92 -21.03 -7.88
C MET A 49 -10.29 -21.16 -7.19
N ILE A 50 -10.34 -21.43 -5.88
CA ILE A 50 -11.60 -21.48 -5.11
C ILE A 50 -12.34 -20.14 -5.12
N TYR A 51 -11.62 -19.02 -5.17
CA TYR A 51 -12.19 -17.67 -5.20
C TYR A 51 -11.89 -16.93 -6.50
N ASP A 52 -12.87 -16.13 -6.93
CA ASP A 52 -12.66 -15.15 -7.98
C ASP A 52 -11.76 -14.02 -7.46
N MET A 53 -10.53 -13.98 -7.95
CA MET A 53 -9.50 -13.04 -7.47
C MET A 53 -9.85 -11.59 -7.81
N GLU A 54 -10.57 -11.35 -8.91
CA GLU A 54 -11.08 -10.02 -9.25
C GLU A 54 -12.11 -9.54 -8.21
N SER A 55 -13.04 -10.41 -7.79
CA SER A 55 -13.98 -10.11 -6.71
C SER A 55 -13.29 -9.87 -5.37
N TRP A 56 -12.22 -10.60 -5.05
CA TRP A 56 -11.48 -10.40 -3.80
C TRP A 56 -10.93 -8.98 -3.67
N THR A 57 -10.52 -8.35 -4.78
CA THR A 57 -10.01 -6.96 -4.76
C THR A 57 -11.08 -5.92 -4.42
N GLN A 58 -12.36 -6.23 -4.59
CA GLN A 58 -13.44 -5.25 -4.52
C GLN A 58 -13.62 -4.69 -3.10
N GLY A 59 -13.78 -3.38 -3.00
CA GLY A 59 -14.01 -2.67 -1.74
C GLY A 59 -12.78 -2.51 -0.83
N LYS A 60 -11.60 -3.01 -1.23
CA LYS A 60 -10.36 -2.82 -0.48
C LYS A 60 -9.67 -1.51 -0.89
N PRO A 61 -9.31 -0.63 0.06
CA PRO A 61 -8.63 0.63 -0.25
C PRO A 61 -7.13 0.40 -0.39
N PHE A 62 -6.68 -0.03 -1.56
CA PHE A 62 -5.26 -0.25 -1.81
C PHE A 62 -4.49 1.07 -1.98
N HIS A 63 -3.31 1.13 -1.35
CA HIS A 63 -2.39 2.24 -1.46
C HIS A 63 -0.99 1.78 -1.89
N ALA A 64 -0.26 2.67 -2.55
CA ALA A 64 1.14 2.43 -2.89
C ALA A 64 1.96 2.15 -1.63
N GLY A 65 2.75 1.08 -1.65
CA GLY A 65 3.53 0.60 -0.53
C GLY A 65 2.86 -0.47 0.32
N ASP A 66 1.52 -0.65 0.22
CA ASP A 66 0.82 -1.78 0.84
C ASP A 66 1.41 -3.11 0.36
N LEU A 67 1.36 -4.13 1.21
CA LEU A 67 1.99 -5.43 0.97
C LEU A 67 0.92 -6.49 0.66
N LEU A 68 1.05 -7.15 -0.48
CA LEU A 68 0.31 -8.36 -0.80
C LEU A 68 1.11 -9.59 -0.38
N VAL A 69 0.48 -10.48 0.37
CA VAL A 69 1.03 -11.79 0.77
C VAL A 69 0.29 -12.86 0.00
N PHE A 70 0.97 -13.44 -0.98
CA PHE A 70 0.49 -14.58 -1.75
C PHE A 70 0.92 -15.86 -1.04
N LYS A 71 -0.05 -16.69 -0.66
CA LYS A 71 0.19 -18.06 -0.18
C LYS A 71 -0.51 -19.02 -1.11
N TYR A 72 0.18 -20.02 -1.59
CA TYR A 72 -0.33 -20.97 -2.58
C TYR A 72 0.40 -22.32 -2.48
N ASP A 73 -0.23 -23.36 -3.00
CA ASP A 73 0.44 -24.64 -3.25
C ASP A 73 1.39 -24.48 -4.44
N ASP A 74 2.70 -24.49 -4.17
CA ASP A 74 3.76 -24.29 -5.17
C ASP A 74 3.86 -25.42 -6.20
N GLN A 75 3.19 -26.55 -5.98
CA GLN A 75 3.06 -27.62 -6.96
C GLN A 75 1.94 -27.36 -7.97
N ARG A 76 1.02 -26.45 -7.66
CA ARG A 76 -0.18 -26.17 -8.46
C ARG A 76 -0.13 -24.79 -9.11
N PHE A 77 0.40 -23.80 -8.40
CA PHE A 77 0.28 -22.41 -8.77
C PHE A 77 1.57 -21.62 -8.57
N ASN A 78 1.64 -20.49 -9.26
CA ASN A 78 2.64 -19.47 -9.04
C ASN A 78 1.99 -18.08 -9.15
N VAL A 79 2.78 -17.04 -8.90
CA VAL A 79 2.36 -15.66 -9.16
C VAL A 79 3.35 -14.98 -10.08
N ALA A 80 2.83 -14.39 -11.16
CA ALA A 80 3.58 -13.57 -12.08
C ALA A 80 3.10 -12.12 -12.05
N VAL A 81 4.04 -11.19 -11.95
CA VAL A 81 3.78 -9.75 -12.09
C VAL A 81 3.96 -9.37 -13.55
N VAL A 82 2.87 -8.87 -14.14
CA VAL A 82 2.79 -8.56 -15.57
C VAL A 82 2.33 -7.13 -15.81
N ASN A 83 2.35 -6.68 -17.06
CA ASN A 83 1.66 -5.47 -17.50
C ASN A 83 0.20 -5.78 -17.86
N GLN A 84 -0.55 -4.75 -18.26
CA GLN A 84 -1.96 -4.90 -18.63
C GLN A 84 -2.16 -5.90 -19.79
N GLU A 85 -1.33 -5.84 -20.82
CA GLU A 85 -1.44 -6.75 -21.97
C GLU A 85 -1.23 -8.21 -21.54
N GLY A 86 -0.22 -8.48 -20.72
CA GLY A 86 0.04 -9.81 -20.16
C GLY A 86 -1.11 -10.33 -19.30
N HIS A 87 -1.74 -9.46 -18.52
CA HIS A 87 -2.94 -9.79 -17.74
C HIS A 87 -4.17 -10.12 -18.61
N ASP A 88 -4.41 -9.30 -19.62
CA ASP A 88 -5.58 -9.43 -20.48
C ASP A 88 -5.46 -10.65 -21.39
N SER A 89 -4.25 -10.96 -21.84
CA SER A 89 -3.93 -12.10 -22.71
C SER A 89 -3.52 -13.38 -21.97
N CYS A 90 -3.34 -13.32 -20.64
CA CYS A 90 -2.77 -14.42 -19.84
C CYS A 90 -1.40 -14.89 -20.36
N THR A 91 -0.51 -13.92 -20.61
CA THR A 91 0.86 -14.19 -21.07
C THR A 91 1.90 -13.43 -20.24
N LEU A 92 3.12 -13.98 -20.20
CA LEU A 92 4.25 -13.28 -19.61
C LEU A 92 4.80 -12.26 -20.61
N ASN A 93 4.70 -10.97 -20.28
CA ASN A 93 5.37 -9.91 -21.05
C ASN A 93 6.88 -9.87 -20.77
N ASP A 94 7.62 -9.15 -21.61
CA ASP A 94 9.05 -8.91 -21.40
C ASP A 94 9.32 -8.29 -20.03
N GLY A 95 10.23 -8.91 -19.27
CA GLY A 95 10.59 -8.48 -17.92
C GLY A 95 9.61 -8.86 -16.81
N ALA A 96 8.58 -9.68 -17.11
CA ALA A 96 7.71 -10.26 -16.08
C ALA A 96 8.52 -11.04 -15.04
N LYS A 97 8.10 -10.94 -13.77
CA LYS A 97 8.71 -11.67 -12.67
C LYS A 97 7.77 -12.77 -12.23
N VAL A 98 8.26 -14.00 -12.16
CA VAL A 98 7.52 -15.17 -11.68
C VAL A 98 8.07 -15.56 -10.32
N PHE A 99 7.17 -15.86 -9.39
CA PHE A 99 7.48 -16.35 -8.05
C PHE A 99 6.75 -17.68 -7.84
N ASP A 100 7.50 -18.68 -7.40
CA ASP A 100 7.10 -20.09 -7.36
C ASP A 100 7.43 -20.74 -6.00
N SER A 101 7.60 -19.94 -4.95
CA SER A 101 8.03 -20.40 -3.62
C SER A 101 6.89 -20.82 -2.69
N GLY A 102 5.63 -20.74 -3.14
CA GLY A 102 4.42 -21.01 -2.34
C GLY A 102 4.08 -19.91 -1.32
N ASN A 103 5.00 -18.96 -1.12
CA ASN A 103 4.81 -17.81 -0.24
C ASN A 103 5.63 -16.63 -0.76
N THR A 104 4.95 -15.57 -1.20
CA THR A 104 5.59 -14.41 -1.83
C THR A 104 4.96 -13.12 -1.33
N ASN A 105 5.81 -12.14 -0.99
CA ASN A 105 5.39 -10.82 -0.57
C ASN A 105 5.69 -9.79 -1.67
N ILE A 106 4.70 -9.04 -2.12
CA ILE A 106 4.83 -8.04 -3.18
C ILE A 106 4.24 -6.71 -2.73
N SER A 107 5.05 -5.65 -2.71
CA SER A 107 4.58 -4.29 -2.45
C SER A 107 3.90 -3.69 -3.67
N LEU A 108 2.73 -3.08 -3.47
CA LEU A 108 2.00 -2.37 -4.51
C LEU A 108 2.73 -1.10 -4.92
N VAL A 109 2.86 -0.87 -6.23
CA VAL A 109 3.29 0.41 -6.78
C VAL A 109 2.09 1.33 -6.97
N PHE A 110 2.31 2.64 -7.02
CA PHE A 110 1.25 3.59 -7.34
C PHE A 110 0.67 3.31 -8.73
N GLY A 111 -0.66 3.35 -8.84
CA GLY A 111 -1.38 3.06 -10.08
C GLY A 111 -1.68 1.57 -10.25
N ALA A 112 -1.64 1.11 -11.50
CA ALA A 112 -2.06 -0.24 -11.85
C ALA A 112 -0.98 -1.30 -11.53
N ASN A 113 -1.42 -2.39 -10.91
CA ASN A 113 -0.63 -3.58 -10.59
C ASN A 113 -1.40 -4.79 -11.13
N TYR A 114 -0.72 -5.68 -11.86
CA TYR A 114 -1.36 -6.84 -12.48
C TYR A 114 -0.65 -8.13 -12.09
N PHE A 115 -1.44 -9.12 -11.72
CA PHE A 115 -0.96 -10.42 -11.25
C PHE A 115 -1.71 -11.55 -11.96
N ILE A 116 -1.00 -12.58 -12.36
CA ILE A 116 -1.57 -13.79 -12.98
C ILE A 116 -0.88 -15.04 -12.42
N ASP A 117 -1.52 -16.20 -12.54
CA ASP A 117 -0.77 -17.45 -12.66
C ASP A 117 -0.12 -17.53 -14.04
N SER A 118 1.15 -17.95 -14.14
CA SER A 118 1.86 -17.97 -15.43
C SER A 118 1.41 -19.07 -16.38
N ALA A 119 0.65 -20.07 -15.92
CA ALA A 119 0.04 -21.07 -16.80
C ALA A 119 -1.19 -20.46 -17.50
N PRO A 120 -1.20 -20.33 -18.84
CA PRO A 120 -2.24 -19.58 -19.55
C PRO A 120 -3.66 -20.09 -19.30
N GLU A 121 -3.83 -21.41 -19.18
CA GLU A 121 -5.11 -22.05 -18.90
C GLU A 121 -5.63 -21.77 -17.47
N ILE A 122 -4.73 -21.67 -16.48
CA ILE A 122 -5.07 -21.37 -15.09
C ILE A 122 -5.42 -19.88 -14.96
N CYS A 123 -4.62 -19.00 -15.57
CA CYS A 123 -4.95 -17.57 -15.65
C CYS A 123 -6.29 -17.33 -16.36
N ALA A 124 -6.52 -17.97 -17.51
CA ALA A 124 -7.76 -17.82 -18.27
C ALA A 124 -8.99 -18.36 -17.52
N ALA A 125 -8.77 -19.31 -16.59
CA ALA A 125 -9.81 -19.82 -15.70
C ALA A 125 -10.15 -18.85 -14.55
N GLY A 126 -9.46 -17.71 -14.42
CA GLY A 126 -9.77 -16.65 -13.45
C GLY A 126 -8.68 -16.43 -12.40
N MET A 127 -7.53 -17.11 -12.49
CA MET A 127 -6.42 -16.92 -11.56
C MET A 127 -5.57 -15.70 -11.94
N LYS A 128 -6.21 -14.53 -11.87
CA LYS A 128 -5.64 -13.24 -12.17
C LYS A 128 -6.35 -12.12 -11.42
N MET A 129 -5.66 -11.01 -11.20
CA MET A 129 -6.28 -9.81 -10.64
C MET A 129 -5.56 -8.53 -11.06
N ALA A 130 -6.34 -7.45 -11.13
CA ALA A 130 -5.86 -6.11 -11.33
C ALA A 130 -6.16 -5.23 -10.10
N ILE A 131 -5.16 -4.51 -9.60
CA ILE A 131 -5.27 -3.59 -8.48
C ILE A 131 -4.82 -2.21 -8.90
N ASN A 132 -5.67 -1.19 -8.69
CA ASN A 132 -5.28 0.21 -8.83
C ASN A 132 -5.00 0.82 -7.46
N ALA A 133 -3.73 0.92 -7.07
CA ALA A 133 -3.31 1.44 -5.79
C ALA A 133 -3.19 2.97 -5.84
N THR A 134 -3.83 3.64 -4.88
CA THR A 134 -3.83 5.11 -4.78
C THR A 134 -2.68 5.62 -3.90
N ALA A 135 -2.52 6.94 -3.79
CA ALA A 135 -1.54 7.49 -2.85
C ALA A 135 -1.99 7.17 -1.41
N PRO A 136 -1.06 6.80 -0.51
CA PRO A 136 -1.39 6.62 0.90
C PRO A 136 -2.13 7.83 1.47
N PRO A 137 -3.10 7.63 2.38
CA PRO A 137 -3.80 8.73 3.00
C PRO A 137 -2.78 9.65 3.70
N PRO A 138 -2.98 10.98 3.66
CA PRO A 138 -2.08 11.91 4.31
C PRO A 138 -1.90 11.54 5.78
N SER A 139 -0.64 11.42 6.20
CA SER A 139 -0.28 11.27 7.60
C SER A 139 -0.55 12.59 8.33
N PHE A 140 -1.70 12.70 9.00
CA PHE A 140 -2.14 13.81 9.86
C PHE A 140 -1.83 13.60 11.34
#